data_AF-A0A399JB96-F1
#
_entry.id   AF-A0A399JB96-F1
#
_cell.length_a   1.000
_cell.length_b   1.000
_cell.length_c   1.000
_cell.angle_alpha   90.00
_cell.angle_beta   90.00
_cell.angle_gamma   90.00
#
_symmetry.space_group_name_H-M   'P 1'
#
loop_
_entity.id
_entity.type
_entity.pdbx_description
1 polymer ?
#
loop_
_entity_poly.entity_id
_entity_poly.type
_entity_poly.pdbx_seq_one_letter_code
_entity_poly.pdbx_strand_id
1 'polypeptide(L)'
;MDPRTRSAARLTWRACAAVTLAASLPLVACTAADATPQSASPATAAALGVVAAPAAGAAVKTTPIAKASKETTTRVHLREGASSSTRSLGVIPRGHVFSTSARTANGWFKLSYAGKTGFVSPHYVRNFNAGLTKVGEKDYVTTQNGARDLWFTTRTATVTWKSLTFTVPSGTPVWKLGGAGKGKFKVNAGGYRNAVMTTTGLSRTSPAPASNTSKISLAAFKKLPVGNIPTKYLARADFSTHALIGAPAVADLNALNKAFRARFGEDLYIDLGYRSSSQQRAIYRELGGWLAAKPGTSVHEKGLSFDTPEHGAYSWNSARFAWLVANAPKYGWEHPKRVHRYTSAGKLNPAREYWHFDYVGKGK
;
A
#
# COMPACT_ATOMS: atom_id res chain seq x y z
N MET A 1 50.45 21.81 -40.84
CA MET A 1 49.61 22.86 -40.24
C MET A 1 48.80 22.22 -39.11
N ASP A 2 49.01 22.70 -37.90
CA ASP A 2 48.28 22.35 -36.66
C ASP A 2 46.85 22.98 -36.65
N PRO A 3 45.98 22.79 -35.63
CA PRO A 3 44.86 21.85 -35.59
C PRO A 3 43.52 22.57 -35.26
N ARG A 4 42.44 21.84 -34.98
CA ARG A 4 41.57 22.10 -33.79
C ARG A 4 40.49 21.04 -33.59
N THR A 5 40.51 20.52 -32.38
CA THR A 5 39.66 19.51 -31.71
C THR A 5 38.34 20.11 -31.20
N ARG A 6 37.32 19.25 -30.96
CA ARG A 6 36.23 19.53 -30.00
C ARG A 6 35.97 18.33 -29.11
N SER A 7 36.07 18.58 -27.81
CA SER A 7 35.95 17.66 -26.67
C SER A 7 34.54 17.58 -26.09
N ALA A 8 34.35 16.51 -25.33
CA ALA A 8 33.19 16.14 -24.50
C ALA A 8 32.84 17.14 -23.38
N ALA A 9 31.56 17.16 -23.00
CA ALA A 9 31.08 17.82 -21.79
C ALA A 9 30.62 16.77 -20.75
N ARG A 10 31.25 16.77 -19.57
CA ARG A 10 30.75 16.22 -18.31
C ARG A 10 30.37 17.40 -17.41
N LEU A 11 29.19 17.35 -16.80
CA LEU A 11 28.74 18.36 -15.84
C LEU A 11 28.77 17.76 -14.43
N THR A 12 29.61 18.31 -13.57
CA THR A 12 29.70 18.01 -12.13
C THR A 12 28.87 19.01 -11.32
N TRP A 13 28.29 18.53 -10.22
CA TRP A 13 27.51 19.32 -9.26
C TRP A 13 28.44 19.99 -8.25
N ARG A 14 28.19 21.26 -7.90
CA ARG A 14 28.76 21.94 -6.73
C ARG A 14 27.66 22.52 -5.84
N ALA A 15 27.91 22.40 -4.54
CA ALA A 15 27.05 22.75 -3.41
C ALA A 15 26.92 24.27 -3.20
N CYS A 16 25.80 24.70 -2.61
CA CYS A 16 25.62 26.05 -2.06
C CYS A 16 25.69 26.02 -0.53
N ALA A 17 26.52 26.91 0.02
CA ALA A 17 26.62 27.24 1.43
C ALA A 17 25.65 28.38 1.79
N ALA A 18 25.27 28.42 3.07
CA ALA A 18 24.41 29.44 3.68
C ALA A 18 25.21 30.67 4.10
N VAL A 19 24.59 31.85 4.02
CA VAL A 19 25.04 33.09 4.69
C VAL A 19 23.81 33.81 5.25
N THR A 20 23.88 34.14 6.55
CA THR A 20 22.99 35.04 7.30
C THR A 20 23.47 36.48 7.21
N LEU A 21 22.57 37.48 7.20
CA LEU A 21 22.84 38.80 7.79
C LEU A 21 21.54 39.55 8.11
N ALA A 22 21.55 40.29 9.23
CA ALA A 22 20.48 41.14 9.77
C ALA A 22 20.80 42.63 9.52
N ALA A 23 19.78 43.51 9.50
CA ALA A 23 19.85 44.93 9.91
C ALA A 23 18.48 45.63 9.82
N SER A 24 18.31 46.71 10.58
CA SER A 24 17.05 47.38 10.98
C SER A 24 16.98 48.87 10.53
N LEU A 25 15.74 49.37 10.31
CA LEU A 25 15.21 50.77 10.45
C LEU A 25 15.74 51.90 9.51
N PRO A 26 15.05 53.07 9.31
CA PRO A 26 14.02 53.73 10.14
C PRO A 26 12.79 54.41 9.43
N LEU A 27 11.88 54.98 10.25
CA LEU A 27 10.73 55.86 9.93
C LEU A 27 11.14 57.31 9.59
N VAL A 28 10.33 58.03 8.77
CA VAL A 28 10.01 59.49 8.90
C VAL A 28 8.65 59.82 8.21
N ALA A 29 7.80 60.61 8.90
CA ALA A 29 6.55 61.28 8.47
C ALA A 29 6.85 62.62 7.75
N CYS A 30 6.02 63.35 6.98
CA CYS A 30 4.65 63.88 7.09
C CYS A 30 4.41 64.61 5.72
N THR A 31 3.20 64.88 5.22
CA THR A 31 2.48 66.16 5.38
C THR A 31 1.06 66.07 4.81
N ALA A 32 0.15 66.85 5.40
CA ALA A 32 -1.24 67.06 4.98
C ALA A 32 -1.42 68.47 4.37
N ALA A 33 -2.47 68.67 3.57
CA ALA A 33 -3.02 69.99 3.25
C ALA A 33 -4.56 69.94 3.05
N ASP A 34 -5.24 70.65 3.97
CA ASP A 34 -6.46 71.48 3.93
C ASP A 34 -7.71 71.15 3.09
N ALA A 35 -8.85 71.02 3.79
CA ALA A 35 -10.02 71.90 3.66
C ALA A 35 -11.01 71.73 4.84
N THR A 36 -11.42 72.85 5.45
CA THR A 36 -12.38 73.00 6.58
C THR A 36 -13.83 73.26 6.08
N PRO A 37 -14.85 73.57 6.91
CA PRO A 37 -15.79 72.57 7.45
C PRO A 37 -17.28 72.91 7.18
N GLN A 38 -18.18 71.92 7.23
CA GLN A 38 -19.61 72.20 7.40
C GLN A 38 -20.30 71.19 8.33
N SER A 39 -21.26 71.72 9.07
CA SER A 39 -21.76 71.38 10.40
C SER A 39 -22.76 70.20 10.48
N ALA A 40 -22.61 69.44 11.58
CA ALA A 40 -23.52 68.59 12.39
C ALA A 40 -24.97 68.31 11.89
N SER A 41 -25.55 67.09 12.01
CA SER A 41 -25.65 66.19 13.18
C SER A 41 -26.24 64.81 12.78
N PRO A 42 -26.41 63.83 13.70
CA PRO A 42 -25.45 62.82 14.13
C PRO A 42 -25.57 61.49 13.37
N ALA A 43 -24.43 60.86 13.07
CA ALA A 43 -24.36 59.47 12.61
C ALA A 43 -24.30 58.51 13.80
N THR A 44 -24.95 57.37 13.60
CA THR A 44 -25.04 56.21 14.49
C THR A 44 -23.67 55.65 14.90
N ALA A 45 -23.40 55.62 16.20
CA ALA A 45 -22.34 54.80 16.77
C ALA A 45 -22.77 53.33 16.76
N ALA A 46 -22.50 52.63 15.66
CA ALA A 46 -22.49 51.17 15.67
C ALA A 46 -21.23 50.72 16.41
N ALA A 47 -21.41 50.28 17.65
CA ALA A 47 -20.38 49.67 18.46
C ALA A 47 -19.67 48.57 17.66
N LEU A 48 -18.33 48.60 17.70
CA LEU A 48 -17.47 47.51 17.25
C LEU A 48 -17.92 46.23 17.97
N GLY A 49 -18.70 45.42 17.26
CA GLY A 49 -19.06 44.10 17.71
C GLY A 49 -17.79 43.30 17.90
N VAL A 50 -17.52 42.92 19.15
CA VAL A 50 -16.68 41.77 19.46
C VAL A 50 -17.24 40.62 18.63
N VAL A 51 -16.57 40.28 17.54
CA VAL A 51 -16.91 39.08 16.77
C VAL A 51 -16.62 37.92 17.72
N ALA A 52 -17.66 37.39 18.34
CA ALA A 52 -17.57 36.21 19.16
C ALA A 52 -16.83 35.13 18.35
N ALA A 53 -15.79 34.55 18.95
CA ALA A 53 -15.19 33.33 18.45
C ALA A 53 -16.31 32.33 18.13
N PRO A 54 -16.24 31.57 17.03
CA PRO A 54 -17.30 30.66 16.65
C PRO A 54 -17.60 29.75 17.84
N ALA A 55 -18.86 29.76 18.27
CA ALA A 55 -19.34 28.92 19.35
C ALA A 55 -18.89 27.47 19.09
N ALA A 56 -18.25 26.88 20.10
CA ALA A 56 -17.93 25.45 20.11
C ALA A 56 -19.21 24.68 19.69
N GLY A 57 -19.14 24.01 18.55
CA GLY A 57 -20.30 23.44 17.88
C GLY A 57 -21.12 22.57 18.82
N ALA A 58 -22.45 22.74 18.77
CA ALA A 58 -23.40 21.93 19.52
C ALA A 58 -23.00 20.45 19.50
N ALA A 59 -22.86 19.85 20.68
CA ALA A 59 -22.41 18.48 20.81
C ALA A 59 -23.29 17.55 19.97
N VAL A 60 -22.70 16.88 18.97
CA VAL A 60 -23.40 15.91 18.13
C VAL A 60 -23.97 14.82 19.03
N LYS A 61 -25.30 14.75 19.14
CA LYS A 61 -25.98 13.72 19.93
C LYS A 61 -25.61 12.33 19.41
N THR A 62 -25.08 11.49 20.30
CA THR A 62 -24.64 10.13 19.99
C THR A 62 -25.17 9.16 21.02
N THR A 63 -25.49 7.95 20.56
CA THR A 63 -25.80 6.80 21.41
C THR A 63 -24.57 5.90 21.46
N PRO A 64 -24.07 5.52 22.65
CA PRO A 64 -23.02 4.51 22.77
C PRO A 64 -23.44 3.20 22.10
N ILE A 65 -22.50 2.54 21.44
CA ILE A 65 -22.71 1.21 20.84
C ILE A 65 -21.62 0.27 21.33
N ALA A 66 -21.91 -1.05 21.35
CA ALA A 66 -20.88 -2.05 21.54
C ALA A 66 -19.76 -1.84 20.51
N LYS A 67 -18.51 -1.90 20.96
CA LYS A 67 -17.35 -1.70 20.09
C LYS A 67 -17.34 -2.77 19.00
N ALA A 68 -17.61 -2.34 17.77
CA ALA A 68 -17.57 -3.19 16.59
C ALA A 68 -16.47 -2.73 15.65
N SER A 69 -15.72 -3.69 15.10
CA SER A 69 -14.77 -3.42 14.03
C SER A 69 -15.52 -3.18 12.72
N LYS A 70 -15.20 -2.09 12.05
CA LYS A 70 -15.69 -1.73 10.72
C LYS A 70 -14.52 -1.59 9.77
N GLU A 71 -14.72 -1.88 8.50
CA GLU A 71 -13.73 -1.70 7.44
C GLU A 71 -14.23 -0.67 6.43
N THR A 72 -13.38 0.25 6.00
CA THR A 72 -13.73 1.22 4.96
C THR A 72 -13.81 0.55 3.59
N THR A 73 -14.88 0.83 2.85
CA THR A 73 -15.06 0.35 1.48
C THR A 73 -14.44 1.31 0.46
N THR A 74 -14.01 2.50 0.85
CA THR A 74 -13.33 3.48 -0.01
C THR A 74 -12.46 4.41 0.83
N ARG A 75 -11.75 5.34 0.20
CA ARG A 75 -11.16 6.49 0.89
C ARG A 75 -12.30 7.33 1.45
N VAL A 76 -12.37 7.47 2.77
CA VAL A 76 -13.47 8.17 3.45
C VAL A 76 -12.93 9.25 4.37
N HIS A 77 -13.58 10.40 4.41
CA HIS A 77 -13.22 11.47 5.32
C HIS A 77 -13.67 11.15 6.75
N LEU A 78 -12.75 11.31 7.71
CA LEU A 78 -13.11 11.48 9.11
C LEU A 78 -13.64 12.90 9.27
N ARG A 79 -14.91 13.04 9.62
CA ARG A 79 -15.62 14.32 9.68
C ARG A 79 -15.75 14.81 11.12
N GLU A 80 -15.70 16.13 11.31
CA GLU A 80 -15.88 16.75 12.63
C GLU A 80 -17.29 16.54 13.18
N GLY A 81 -18.30 16.50 12.31
CA GLY A 81 -19.67 16.15 12.66
C GLY A 81 -20.25 15.05 11.77
N ALA A 82 -21.47 14.60 12.10
CA ALA A 82 -22.18 13.55 11.39
C ALA A 82 -22.85 14.03 10.09
N SER A 83 -22.08 14.73 9.26
CA SER A 83 -22.47 15.20 7.94
C SER A 83 -21.25 15.34 7.03
N SER A 84 -21.44 15.07 5.73
CA SER A 84 -20.43 15.26 4.69
C SER A 84 -20.02 16.72 4.48
N SER A 85 -20.88 17.67 4.87
CA SER A 85 -20.60 19.11 4.79
C SER A 85 -19.66 19.62 5.89
N THR A 86 -19.46 18.84 6.96
CA THR A 86 -18.58 19.27 8.06
C THR A 86 -17.12 19.12 7.69
N ARG A 87 -16.26 19.85 8.42
CA ARG A 87 -14.82 19.87 8.20
C ARG A 87 -14.24 18.45 8.22
N SER A 88 -13.37 18.16 7.26
CA SER A 88 -12.59 16.93 7.23
C SER A 88 -11.43 17.03 8.22
N LEU A 89 -11.42 16.16 9.23
CA LEU A 89 -10.33 16.02 10.19
C LEU A 89 -9.17 15.19 9.64
N GLY A 90 -9.43 14.39 8.61
CA GLY A 90 -8.46 13.56 7.91
C GLY A 90 -9.14 12.62 6.93
N VAL A 91 -8.34 11.87 6.16
CA VAL A 91 -8.85 10.84 5.26
C VAL A 91 -8.40 9.48 5.78
N ILE A 92 -9.37 8.59 5.96
CA ILE A 92 -9.16 7.18 6.26
C ILE A 92 -9.06 6.45 4.92
N PRO A 93 -7.94 5.76 4.63
CA PRO A 93 -7.79 4.98 3.39
C PRO A 93 -8.85 3.88 3.24
N ARG A 94 -9.02 3.35 2.02
CA ARG A 94 -9.84 2.16 1.75
C ARG A 94 -9.25 0.92 2.42
N GLY A 95 -10.09 -0.01 2.89
CA GLY A 95 -9.68 -1.25 3.54
C GLY A 95 -9.23 -1.06 5.00
N HIS A 96 -9.24 0.17 5.50
CA HIS A 96 -8.85 0.46 6.87
C HIS A 96 -9.90 -0.05 7.84
N VAL A 97 -9.46 -0.79 8.86
CA VAL A 97 -10.34 -1.28 9.91
C VAL A 97 -10.16 -0.48 11.18
N PHE A 98 -11.26 -0.03 11.76
CA PHE A 98 -11.28 0.69 13.03
C PHE A 98 -12.42 0.21 13.93
N SER A 99 -12.30 0.47 15.23
CA SER A 99 -13.41 0.28 16.16
C SER A 99 -14.30 1.52 16.16
N THR A 100 -15.60 1.29 16.13
CA THR A 100 -16.61 2.33 16.38
C THR A 100 -17.02 2.29 17.85
N SER A 101 -17.39 3.44 18.43
CA SER A 101 -17.74 3.56 19.86
C SER A 101 -19.12 4.16 20.12
N ALA A 102 -19.64 4.95 19.19
CA ALA A 102 -20.98 5.51 19.28
C ALA A 102 -21.58 5.66 17.87
N ARG A 103 -22.90 5.87 17.80
CA ARG A 103 -23.62 6.14 16.57
C ARG A 103 -24.54 7.34 16.75
N THR A 104 -24.68 8.17 15.72
CA THR A 104 -25.68 9.24 15.70
C THR A 104 -27.04 8.72 15.25
N ALA A 105 -28.10 9.50 15.47
CA ALA A 105 -29.46 9.16 15.01
C ALA A 105 -29.52 8.95 13.48
N ASN A 106 -28.80 9.77 12.71
CA ASN A 106 -28.67 9.62 11.25
C ASN A 106 -27.63 8.56 10.83
N GLY A 107 -27.18 7.73 11.77
CA GLY A 107 -26.46 6.50 11.48
C GLY A 107 -24.95 6.61 11.29
N TRP A 108 -24.33 7.78 11.46
CA TRP A 108 -22.88 7.95 11.40
C TRP A 108 -22.20 7.30 12.60
N PHE A 109 -21.03 6.72 12.36
CA PHE A 109 -20.25 6.09 13.41
C PHE A 109 -19.19 7.03 13.96
N LYS A 110 -19.14 7.17 15.29
CA LYS A 110 -18.05 7.84 16.00
C LYS A 110 -16.88 6.88 16.17
N LEU A 111 -15.68 7.38 15.90
CA LEU A 111 -14.42 6.64 16.03
C LEU A 111 -13.28 7.58 16.39
N SER A 112 -12.19 7.01 16.90
CA SER A 112 -10.89 7.68 16.98
C SER A 112 -9.94 7.05 15.96
N TYR A 113 -9.31 7.88 15.15
CA TYR A 113 -8.38 7.49 14.09
C TYR A 113 -7.23 8.49 14.01
N ALA A 114 -5.99 7.99 13.99
CA ALA A 114 -4.77 8.79 13.94
C ALA A 114 -4.74 9.95 14.97
N GLY A 115 -5.14 9.66 16.22
CA GLY A 115 -5.18 10.64 17.31
C GLY A 115 -6.35 11.64 17.24
N LYS A 116 -7.21 11.57 16.21
CA LYS A 116 -8.37 12.46 16.03
C LYS A 116 -9.66 11.69 16.28
N THR A 117 -10.63 12.34 16.93
CA THR A 117 -11.97 11.77 17.13
C THR A 117 -12.96 12.48 16.20
N GLY A 118 -13.77 11.70 15.49
CA GLY A 118 -14.75 12.25 14.55
C GLY A 118 -15.77 11.20 14.14
N PHE A 119 -16.40 11.43 12.99
CA PHE A 119 -17.49 10.64 12.45
C PHE A 119 -17.20 10.13 11.04
N VAL A 120 -17.65 8.92 10.75
CA VAL A 120 -17.58 8.32 9.42
C VAL A 120 -18.96 7.87 8.95
N SER A 121 -19.24 8.08 7.67
CA SER A 121 -20.53 7.75 7.07
C SER A 121 -20.72 6.22 7.01
N PRO A 122 -21.94 5.72 7.32
CA PRO A 122 -22.23 4.29 7.24
C PRO A 122 -22.14 3.74 5.81
N HIS A 123 -22.29 4.58 4.78
CA HIS A 123 -22.24 4.17 3.37
C HIS A 123 -20.86 3.70 2.91
N TYR A 124 -19.80 4.15 3.58
CA TYR A 124 -18.42 3.87 3.18
C TYR A 124 -17.73 2.88 4.12
N VAL A 125 -18.51 2.17 4.94
CA VAL A 125 -18.00 1.21 5.90
C VAL A 125 -18.85 -0.04 5.93
N ARG A 126 -18.23 -1.19 6.17
CA ARG A 126 -18.91 -2.48 6.37
C ARG A 126 -18.49 -3.09 7.71
N ASN A 127 -19.26 -4.05 8.22
CA ASN A 127 -18.80 -4.86 9.34
C ASN A 127 -17.48 -5.54 8.97
N PHE A 128 -16.46 -5.33 9.80
CA PHE A 128 -15.25 -6.12 9.73
C PHE A 128 -15.51 -7.41 10.50
N ASN A 129 -15.93 -8.43 9.77
CA ASN A 129 -16.00 -9.77 10.32
C ASN A 129 -14.57 -10.32 10.36
N ALA A 130 -13.95 -10.33 11.55
CA ALA A 130 -12.61 -10.85 11.76
C ALA A 130 -12.46 -12.34 11.37
N GLY A 131 -13.58 -13.02 11.13
CA GLY A 131 -13.67 -14.17 10.24
C GLY A 131 -14.74 -13.91 9.21
N LEU A 132 -14.36 -13.77 7.93
CA LEU A 132 -15.23 -14.29 6.89
C LEU A 132 -15.37 -15.78 7.20
N THR A 133 -16.57 -16.14 7.63
CA THR A 133 -17.13 -17.48 7.75
C THR A 133 -16.59 -18.39 6.66
N LYS A 134 -16.29 -19.66 7.01
CA LYS A 134 -15.99 -20.80 6.12
C LYS A 134 -16.52 -20.55 4.70
N VAL A 135 -15.72 -19.90 3.86
CA VAL A 135 -15.94 -19.99 2.43
C VAL A 135 -15.50 -21.42 2.12
N GLY A 136 -16.36 -22.20 1.47
CA GLY A 136 -16.00 -23.54 1.06
C GLY A 136 -14.62 -23.48 0.40
N GLU A 137 -13.75 -24.40 0.78
CA GLU A 137 -12.40 -24.57 0.23
C GLU A 137 -12.36 -24.54 -1.32
N LYS A 138 -13.52 -24.81 -1.93
CA LYS A 138 -13.85 -24.94 -3.34
C LYS A 138 -14.16 -23.62 -4.05
N ASP A 139 -14.56 -22.56 -3.34
CA ASP A 139 -15.02 -21.29 -3.94
C ASP A 139 -13.89 -20.24 -4.04
N TYR A 140 -12.65 -20.70 -4.06
CA TYR A 140 -11.50 -19.81 -4.06
C TYR A 140 -11.32 -19.16 -5.43
N VAL A 141 -11.89 -17.96 -5.60
CA VAL A 141 -11.61 -17.09 -6.75
C VAL A 141 -10.28 -16.38 -6.52
N THR A 142 -9.24 -17.17 -6.73
CA THR A 142 -7.84 -16.81 -6.98
C THR A 142 -7.68 -15.47 -7.75
N THR A 143 -6.52 -14.81 -7.65
CA THR A 143 -6.10 -13.78 -8.63
C THR A 143 -6.00 -14.35 -10.05
N GLN A 144 -6.17 -15.66 -10.23
CA GLN A 144 -6.40 -16.26 -11.53
C GLN A 144 -7.75 -15.79 -12.09
N ASN A 145 -8.80 -15.62 -11.27
CA ASN A 145 -10.13 -15.17 -11.72
C ASN A 145 -10.64 -15.98 -12.92
N GLY A 146 -10.40 -17.30 -12.92
CA GLY A 146 -10.71 -18.19 -14.06
C GLY A 146 -9.75 -18.08 -15.26
N ALA A 147 -8.70 -17.25 -15.19
CA ALA A 147 -7.70 -17.11 -16.24
C ALA A 147 -6.87 -18.38 -16.38
N ARG A 148 -6.94 -19.04 -17.52
CA ARG A 148 -6.10 -20.21 -17.81
C ARG A 148 -4.91 -19.87 -18.70
N ASP A 149 -4.86 -18.64 -19.18
CA ASP A 149 -3.90 -18.21 -20.19
C ASP A 149 -2.65 -17.58 -19.55
N LEU A 150 -1.73 -18.43 -19.10
CA LEU A 150 -0.47 -18.02 -18.47
C LEU A 150 0.59 -17.65 -19.52
N TRP A 151 1.24 -16.52 -19.27
CA TRP A 151 2.36 -15.96 -20.02
C TRP A 151 3.42 -15.42 -19.06
N PHE A 152 4.59 -15.09 -19.60
CA PHE A 152 5.70 -14.49 -18.85
C PHE A 152 6.27 -13.30 -19.61
N THR A 153 6.63 -12.24 -18.89
CA THR A 153 7.34 -11.11 -19.50
C THR A 153 8.73 -11.54 -19.95
N THR A 154 9.16 -11.12 -21.14
CA THR A 154 10.53 -11.37 -21.66
C THR A 154 11.50 -10.22 -21.38
N ARG A 155 10.95 -9.09 -20.95
CA ARG A 155 11.65 -7.85 -20.57
C ARG A 155 10.86 -7.15 -19.47
N THR A 156 11.43 -6.10 -18.90
CA THR A 156 10.66 -5.21 -18.03
C THR A 156 9.46 -4.66 -18.79
N ALA A 157 8.26 -4.87 -18.26
CA ALA A 157 6.99 -4.51 -18.88
C ALA A 157 6.23 -3.51 -18.03
N THR A 158 5.50 -2.62 -18.69
CA THR A 158 4.63 -1.64 -18.04
C THR A 158 3.24 -2.22 -17.86
N VAL A 159 2.69 -2.05 -16.65
CA VAL A 159 1.33 -2.47 -16.28
C VAL A 159 0.58 -1.24 -15.78
N THR A 160 -0.63 -1.06 -16.28
CA THR A 160 -1.55 0.01 -15.85
C THR A 160 -2.73 -0.59 -15.11
N TRP A 161 -2.91 -0.22 -13.85
CA TRP A 161 -4.04 -0.63 -13.03
C TRP A 161 -4.79 0.61 -12.54
N LYS A 162 -6.08 0.72 -12.90
CA LYS A 162 -6.85 1.96 -12.77
C LYS A 162 -6.11 3.12 -13.46
N SER A 163 -5.80 4.19 -12.72
CA SER A 163 -4.99 5.33 -13.18
C SER A 163 -3.49 5.19 -12.86
N LEU A 164 -3.08 4.11 -12.21
CA LEU A 164 -1.70 3.90 -11.78
C LEU A 164 -0.93 3.10 -12.82
N THR A 165 0.30 3.52 -13.09
CA THR A 165 1.23 2.81 -13.98
C THR A 165 2.49 2.46 -13.20
N PHE A 166 2.96 1.22 -13.38
CA PHE A 166 4.17 0.67 -12.77
C PHE A 166 4.82 -0.36 -13.68
N THR A 167 6.00 -0.84 -13.28
CA THR A 167 6.78 -1.82 -14.05
C THR A 167 6.91 -3.13 -13.30
N VAL A 168 6.85 -4.23 -14.05
CA VAL A 168 7.18 -5.58 -13.60
C VAL A 168 8.43 -6.08 -14.34
N PRO A 169 9.35 -6.79 -13.68
CA PRO A 169 10.59 -7.26 -14.30
C PRO A 169 10.34 -8.38 -15.34
N SER A 170 11.37 -8.72 -16.12
CA SER A 170 11.37 -9.94 -16.96
C SER A 170 11.16 -11.20 -16.11
N GLY A 171 10.47 -12.19 -16.67
CA GLY A 171 10.13 -13.44 -16.01
C GLY A 171 8.86 -13.38 -15.16
N THR A 172 8.22 -12.22 -15.02
CA THR A 172 7.02 -12.06 -14.20
C THR A 172 5.86 -12.85 -14.81
N PRO A 173 5.16 -13.70 -14.02
CA PRO A 173 3.92 -14.35 -14.46
C PRO A 173 2.83 -13.34 -14.80
N VAL A 174 2.15 -13.56 -15.92
CA VAL A 174 1.06 -12.74 -16.46
C VAL A 174 -0.08 -13.65 -16.88
N TRP A 175 -1.26 -13.48 -16.28
CA TRP A 175 -2.47 -14.18 -16.69
C TRP A 175 -3.30 -13.30 -17.58
N LYS A 176 -3.47 -13.70 -18.84
CA LYS A 176 -4.24 -12.94 -19.82
C LYS A 176 -5.73 -13.26 -19.69
N LEU A 177 -6.56 -12.21 -19.66
CA LEU A 177 -8.01 -12.31 -19.50
C LEU A 177 -8.78 -12.06 -20.80
N GLY A 178 -8.30 -11.13 -21.61
CA GLY A 178 -9.00 -10.72 -22.84
C GLY A 178 -8.49 -9.39 -23.39
N GLY A 179 -9.03 -8.95 -24.53
CA GLY A 179 -8.66 -7.67 -25.16
C GLY A 179 -9.06 -6.45 -24.33
N ALA A 180 -8.29 -5.37 -24.42
CA ALA A 180 -8.52 -4.09 -23.76
C ALA A 180 -8.33 -2.90 -24.72
N GLY A 181 -8.69 -3.09 -25.99
CA GLY A 181 -8.41 -2.17 -27.09
C GLY A 181 -7.17 -2.57 -27.91
N LYS A 182 -6.86 -1.79 -28.95
CA LYS A 182 -5.82 -2.11 -29.95
C LYS A 182 -4.47 -2.39 -29.28
N GLY A 183 -4.00 -3.64 -29.38
CA GLY A 183 -2.71 -4.09 -28.85
C GLY A 183 -2.59 -4.19 -27.32
N LYS A 184 -3.71 -4.02 -26.59
CA LYS A 184 -3.76 -4.04 -25.13
C LYS A 184 -4.65 -5.17 -24.63
N PHE A 185 -4.33 -5.70 -23.46
CA PHE A 185 -5.04 -6.83 -22.86
C PHE A 185 -5.30 -6.60 -21.39
N LYS A 186 -6.45 -7.07 -20.92
CA LYS A 186 -6.74 -7.25 -19.50
C LYS A 186 -5.90 -8.41 -18.97
N VAL A 187 -5.22 -8.20 -17.86
CA VAL A 187 -4.31 -9.16 -17.25
C VAL A 187 -4.38 -9.16 -15.74
N ASN A 188 -3.98 -10.27 -15.13
CA ASN A 188 -3.56 -10.32 -13.73
C ASN A 188 -2.03 -10.49 -13.70
N ALA A 189 -1.31 -9.51 -13.15
CA ALA A 189 0.15 -9.48 -13.17
C ALA A 189 0.71 -8.66 -11.99
N GLY A 190 1.80 -9.14 -11.39
CA GLY A 190 2.47 -8.45 -10.27
C GLY A 190 1.55 -8.21 -9.07
N GLY A 191 0.61 -9.12 -8.82
CA GLY A 191 -0.44 -9.04 -7.79
C GLY A 191 -1.57 -8.05 -8.04
N TYR A 192 -1.72 -7.53 -9.26
CA TYR A 192 -2.83 -6.65 -9.62
C TYR A 192 -3.80 -7.37 -10.54
N ARG A 193 -5.11 -7.29 -10.21
CA ARG A 193 -6.20 -7.86 -11.01
C ARG A 193 -6.73 -6.87 -12.04
N ASN A 194 -7.19 -7.38 -13.19
CA ASN A 194 -7.85 -6.59 -14.25
C ASN A 194 -7.02 -5.38 -14.73
N ALA A 195 -5.70 -5.48 -14.59
CA ALA A 195 -4.77 -4.48 -15.09
C ALA A 195 -4.70 -4.54 -16.61
N VAL A 196 -4.06 -3.55 -17.22
CA VAL A 196 -3.91 -3.43 -18.68
C VAL A 196 -2.42 -3.43 -19.01
N MET A 197 -2.03 -4.24 -19.99
CA MET A 197 -0.69 -4.23 -20.56
C MET A 197 -0.71 -4.53 -22.05
N THR A 198 0.40 -4.25 -22.74
CA THR A 198 0.62 -4.75 -24.10
C THR A 198 1.13 -6.20 -24.05
N THR A 199 0.81 -7.01 -25.05
CA THR A 199 1.36 -8.38 -25.16
C THR A 199 2.75 -8.42 -25.78
N THR A 200 3.27 -7.29 -26.23
CA THR A 200 4.59 -7.17 -26.83
C THR A 200 5.66 -7.52 -25.79
N GLY A 201 6.42 -8.59 -26.03
CA GLY A 201 7.39 -9.11 -25.07
C GLY A 201 6.79 -10.03 -24.01
N LEU A 202 5.76 -10.80 -24.35
CA LEU A 202 5.29 -11.95 -23.58
C LEU A 202 5.70 -13.26 -24.27
N SER A 203 5.94 -14.30 -23.47
CA SER A 203 6.26 -15.65 -23.93
C SER A 203 5.47 -16.70 -23.12
N ARG A 204 5.20 -17.85 -23.73
CA ARG A 204 4.69 -19.05 -23.03
C ARG A 204 5.74 -19.70 -22.15
N THR A 205 7.01 -19.52 -22.51
CA THR A 205 8.14 -20.05 -21.76
C THR A 205 8.69 -18.97 -20.85
N SER A 206 8.81 -19.29 -19.56
CA SER A 206 9.37 -18.34 -18.60
C SER A 206 10.87 -18.17 -18.82
N PRO A 207 11.37 -16.92 -18.96
CA PRO A 207 12.80 -16.64 -18.98
C PRO A 207 13.40 -16.55 -17.55
N ALA A 208 12.58 -16.59 -16.49
CA ALA A 208 13.08 -16.59 -15.13
C ALA A 208 13.74 -17.93 -14.78
N PRO A 209 14.90 -17.93 -14.09
CA PRO A 209 15.48 -19.15 -13.57
C PRO A 209 14.54 -19.79 -12.54
N ALA A 210 14.52 -21.12 -12.48
CA ALA A 210 13.74 -21.88 -11.48
C ALA A 210 14.51 -22.12 -10.17
N SER A 211 15.71 -21.53 -10.02
CA SER A 211 16.63 -21.77 -8.92
C SER A 211 17.63 -20.62 -8.76
N ASN A 212 18.47 -20.68 -7.73
CA ASN A 212 19.57 -19.73 -7.49
C ASN A 212 20.78 -20.00 -8.40
N THR A 213 20.61 -19.82 -9.72
CA THR A 213 21.67 -20.06 -10.71
C THR A 213 22.89 -19.16 -10.51
N SER A 214 22.69 -17.95 -9.97
CA SER A 214 23.78 -17.03 -9.65
C SER A 214 24.56 -17.40 -8.38
N LYS A 215 24.11 -18.41 -7.61
CA LYS A 215 24.68 -18.82 -6.33
C LYS A 215 24.85 -17.67 -5.33
N ILE A 216 23.98 -16.65 -5.38
CA ILE A 216 24.09 -15.51 -4.47
C ILE A 216 23.72 -15.94 -3.06
N SER A 217 24.52 -15.58 -2.05
CA SER A 217 24.19 -15.88 -0.66
C SER A 217 23.05 -15.00 -0.16
N LEU A 218 22.30 -15.44 0.85
CA LEU A 218 21.25 -14.62 1.47
C LEU A 218 21.81 -13.30 2.01
N ALA A 219 23.02 -13.32 2.58
CA ALA A 219 23.68 -12.14 3.11
C ALA A 219 24.04 -11.12 2.01
N ALA A 220 24.56 -11.59 0.87
CA ALA A 220 24.84 -10.73 -0.28
C ALA A 220 23.54 -10.20 -0.91
N PHE A 221 22.52 -11.07 -1.03
CA PHE A 221 21.23 -10.72 -1.59
C PHE A 221 20.53 -9.59 -0.79
N LYS A 222 20.60 -9.63 0.54
CA LYS A 222 20.04 -8.58 1.42
C LYS A 222 20.68 -7.19 1.22
N LYS A 223 21.84 -7.11 0.57
CA LYS A 223 22.54 -5.84 0.25
C LYS A 223 22.18 -5.28 -1.13
N LEU A 224 21.37 -5.99 -1.93
CA LEU A 224 20.95 -5.52 -3.24
C LEU A 224 20.04 -4.29 -3.14
N PRO A 225 19.96 -3.45 -4.20
CA PRO A 225 19.13 -2.27 -4.22
C PRO A 225 17.64 -2.60 -4.02
N VAL A 226 17.06 -2.12 -2.92
CA VAL A 226 15.65 -2.33 -2.58
C VAL A 226 14.76 -1.79 -3.70
N GLY A 227 13.86 -2.65 -4.19
CA GLY A 227 12.90 -2.36 -5.25
C GLY A 227 13.48 -2.32 -6.66
N ASN A 228 14.79 -2.55 -6.82
CA ASN A 228 15.47 -2.62 -8.12
C ASN A 228 16.40 -3.85 -8.18
N ILE A 229 15.91 -5.01 -7.74
CA ILE A 229 16.66 -6.27 -7.77
C ILE A 229 16.84 -6.71 -9.23
N PRO A 230 18.09 -6.95 -9.68
CA PRO A 230 18.36 -7.52 -10.99
C PRO A 230 17.66 -8.87 -11.19
N THR A 231 17.05 -9.10 -12.36
CA THR A 231 16.26 -10.31 -12.66
C THR A 231 17.04 -11.61 -12.50
N LYS A 232 18.36 -11.60 -12.74
CA LYS A 232 19.23 -12.77 -12.53
C LYS A 232 19.28 -13.25 -11.06
N TYR A 233 18.87 -12.40 -10.12
CA TYR A 233 18.76 -12.72 -8.69
C TYR A 233 17.32 -12.99 -8.26
N LEU A 234 16.37 -12.99 -9.20
CA LEU A 234 14.99 -13.40 -8.97
C LEU A 234 14.77 -14.75 -9.64
N ALA A 235 13.90 -15.56 -9.05
CA ALA A 235 13.56 -16.89 -9.54
C ALA A 235 12.05 -17.13 -9.47
N ARG A 236 11.56 -17.99 -10.36
CA ARG A 236 10.19 -18.51 -10.29
C ARG A 236 10.16 -19.75 -9.39
N ALA A 237 9.06 -19.95 -8.69
CA ALA A 237 8.78 -21.22 -8.03
C ALA A 237 8.50 -22.33 -9.07
N ASP A 238 8.55 -23.58 -8.63
CA ASP A 238 8.23 -24.75 -9.47
C ASP A 238 6.73 -25.10 -9.52
N PHE A 239 5.91 -24.37 -8.77
CA PHE A 239 4.45 -24.41 -8.79
C PHE A 239 3.88 -23.09 -9.31
N SER A 240 2.58 -23.07 -9.58
CA SER A 240 1.92 -21.88 -10.15
C SER A 240 1.88 -20.74 -9.14
N THR A 241 2.72 -19.73 -9.33
CA THR A 241 2.73 -18.50 -8.53
C THR A 241 2.52 -17.28 -9.43
N HIS A 242 2.06 -16.18 -8.84
CA HIS A 242 1.94 -14.89 -9.53
C HIS A 242 3.15 -13.99 -9.36
N ALA A 243 4.22 -14.52 -8.77
CA ALA A 243 5.30 -13.73 -8.27
C ALA A 243 6.67 -14.39 -8.49
N LEU A 244 7.65 -13.54 -8.76
CA LEU A 244 9.05 -13.87 -8.61
C LEU A 244 9.47 -13.75 -7.14
N ILE A 245 10.44 -14.55 -6.75
CA ILE A 245 10.98 -14.63 -5.40
C ILE A 245 12.49 -14.42 -5.48
N GLY A 246 13.10 -13.90 -4.43
CA GLY A 246 14.55 -13.80 -4.33
C GLY A 246 15.18 -15.17 -4.48
N ALA A 247 16.17 -15.28 -5.37
CA ALA A 247 16.82 -16.53 -5.73
C ALA A 247 17.27 -17.39 -4.51
N PRO A 248 17.83 -16.82 -3.42
CA PRO A 248 18.20 -17.61 -2.25
C PRO A 248 17.03 -18.30 -1.54
N ALA A 249 15.80 -17.79 -1.68
CA ALA A 249 14.64 -18.27 -0.95
C ALA A 249 13.79 -19.29 -1.75
N VAL A 250 14.02 -19.42 -3.06
CA VAL A 250 13.10 -20.15 -3.95
C VAL A 250 13.07 -21.65 -3.69
N ALA A 251 14.22 -22.27 -3.41
CA ALA A 251 14.29 -23.71 -3.13
C ALA A 251 13.55 -24.06 -1.83
N ASP A 252 13.65 -23.18 -0.84
CA ASP A 252 12.95 -23.32 0.43
C ASP A 252 11.44 -23.11 0.29
N LEU A 253 11.02 -22.19 -0.57
CA LEU A 253 9.61 -22.00 -0.90
C LEU A 253 9.01 -23.22 -1.61
N ASN A 254 9.74 -23.82 -2.55
CA ASN A 254 9.30 -25.04 -3.23
C ASN A 254 9.19 -26.21 -2.24
N ALA A 255 10.12 -26.31 -1.27
CA ALA A 255 10.05 -27.31 -0.21
C ALA A 255 8.85 -27.08 0.73
N LEU A 256 8.55 -25.83 1.09
CA LEU A 256 7.34 -25.47 1.83
C LEU A 256 6.08 -25.88 1.06
N ASN A 257 6.02 -25.56 -0.24
CA ASN A 257 4.89 -25.94 -1.09
C ASN A 257 4.71 -27.47 -1.16
N LYS A 258 5.79 -28.24 -1.30
CA LYS A 258 5.72 -29.70 -1.31
C LYS A 258 5.05 -30.25 -0.03
N ALA A 259 5.39 -29.69 1.13
CA ALA A 259 4.77 -30.06 2.39
C ALA A 259 3.32 -29.57 2.52
N PHE A 260 3.03 -28.37 2.02
CA PHE A 260 1.67 -27.83 1.96
C PHE A 260 0.77 -28.72 1.10
N ARG A 261 1.23 -29.10 -0.09
CA ARG A 261 0.53 -30.02 -0.99
C ARG A 261 0.31 -31.40 -0.38
N ALA A 262 1.29 -31.92 0.36
CA ALA A 262 1.09 -33.18 1.09
C ALA A 262 -0.02 -33.07 2.15
N ARG A 263 -0.24 -31.90 2.75
CA ARG A 263 -1.28 -31.68 3.76
C ARG A 263 -2.67 -31.41 3.19
N PHE A 264 -2.74 -30.62 2.10
CA PHE A 264 -3.99 -30.06 1.59
C PHE A 264 -4.38 -30.59 0.20
N GLY A 265 -3.53 -31.39 -0.46
CA GLY A 265 -3.81 -31.94 -1.79
C GLY A 265 -3.68 -30.94 -2.94
N GLU A 266 -3.22 -29.72 -2.67
CA GLU A 266 -3.11 -28.63 -3.63
C GLU A 266 -1.83 -27.82 -3.42
N ASP A 267 -1.37 -27.10 -4.44
CA ASP A 267 -0.25 -26.16 -4.28
C ASP A 267 -0.66 -24.93 -3.43
N LEU A 268 0.31 -24.41 -2.70
CA LEU A 268 0.24 -23.12 -2.03
C LEU A 268 -0.07 -22.03 -3.04
N TYR A 269 -1.02 -21.17 -2.70
CA TYR A 269 -1.35 -20.02 -3.51
C TYR A 269 -0.53 -18.80 -3.11
N ILE A 270 0.29 -18.29 -4.02
CA ILE A 270 1.07 -17.06 -3.81
C ILE A 270 0.56 -15.96 -4.73
N ASP A 271 0.01 -14.93 -4.10
CA ASP A 271 -0.58 -13.77 -4.78
C ASP A 271 0.48 -12.71 -5.12
N LEU A 272 1.39 -12.48 -4.19
CA LEU A 272 2.43 -11.45 -4.29
C LEU A 272 3.77 -11.99 -3.79
N GLY A 273 4.85 -11.45 -4.36
CA GLY A 273 6.23 -11.74 -3.95
C GLY A 273 7.09 -10.51 -4.19
N TYR A 274 8.13 -10.59 -5.00
CA TYR A 274 8.93 -9.42 -5.34
C TYR A 274 8.08 -8.30 -5.97
N ARG A 275 8.26 -7.08 -5.44
CA ARG A 275 7.58 -5.87 -5.89
C ARG A 275 8.62 -4.81 -6.23
N SER A 276 8.59 -4.29 -7.45
CA SER A 276 9.51 -3.23 -7.86
C SER A 276 9.25 -1.92 -7.11
N SER A 277 10.21 -1.01 -7.14
CA SER A 277 10.07 0.31 -6.52
C SER A 277 8.93 1.12 -7.17
N SER A 278 8.70 0.96 -8.48
CA SER A 278 7.59 1.62 -9.18
C SER A 278 6.24 1.05 -8.73
N GLN A 279 6.15 -0.27 -8.54
CA GLN A 279 4.99 -0.94 -7.97
C GLN A 279 4.73 -0.48 -6.52
N GLN A 280 5.77 -0.41 -5.68
CA GLN A 280 5.60 0.05 -4.29
C GLN A 280 5.16 1.53 -4.24
N ARG A 281 5.68 2.39 -5.10
CA ARG A 281 5.20 3.77 -5.20
C ARG A 281 3.74 3.83 -5.65
N ALA A 282 3.32 3.01 -6.60
CA ALA A 282 1.93 2.94 -7.04
C ALA A 282 0.99 2.51 -5.91
N ILE A 283 1.31 1.42 -5.21
CA ILE A 283 0.46 0.94 -4.11
C ILE A 283 0.45 1.90 -2.92
N TYR A 284 1.58 2.55 -2.62
CA TYR A 284 1.62 3.55 -1.56
C TYR A 284 0.75 4.77 -1.87
N ARG A 285 0.68 5.20 -3.14
CA ARG A 285 -0.25 6.26 -3.56
C ARG A 285 -1.71 5.84 -3.42
N GLU A 286 -2.03 4.58 -3.73
CA GLU A 286 -3.40 4.04 -3.62
C GLU A 286 -3.85 3.87 -2.17
N LEU A 287 -3.05 3.17 -1.37
CA LEU A 287 -3.43 2.67 -0.05
C LEU A 287 -2.95 3.55 1.12
N GLY A 288 -1.90 4.35 0.90
CA GLY A 288 -1.28 5.16 1.94
C GLY A 288 -0.47 4.36 2.97
N GLY A 289 0.25 5.08 3.85
CA GLY A 289 1.21 4.53 4.79
C GLY A 289 0.66 3.67 5.93
N TRP A 290 -0.66 3.49 6.01
CA TRP A 290 -1.29 2.57 6.96
C TRP A 290 -1.24 1.12 6.48
N LEU A 291 -1.43 0.88 5.18
CA LEU A 291 -1.54 -0.46 4.60
C LEU A 291 -0.38 -0.80 3.67
N ALA A 292 0.27 0.22 3.10
CA ALA A 292 1.46 0.04 2.28
C ALA A 292 2.67 0.64 2.97
N ALA A 293 3.75 -0.14 3.08
CA ALA A 293 5.04 0.37 3.54
C ALA A 293 5.52 1.55 2.67
N LYS A 294 6.25 2.50 3.26
CA LYS A 294 6.88 3.59 2.51
C LYS A 294 7.81 3.01 1.43
N PRO A 295 7.82 3.54 0.19
CA PRO A 295 8.74 3.06 -0.85
C PRO A 295 10.19 3.02 -0.36
N GLY A 296 10.89 1.92 -0.64
CA GLY A 296 12.24 1.63 -0.14
C GLY A 296 12.28 0.92 1.23
N THR A 297 11.14 0.67 1.87
CA THR A 297 11.08 0.03 3.20
C THR A 297 10.33 -1.30 3.21
N SER A 298 9.64 -1.64 2.12
CA SER A 298 8.85 -2.88 2.02
C SER A 298 9.75 -4.11 1.93
N VAL A 299 9.38 -5.20 2.61
CA VAL A 299 10.09 -6.49 2.44
C VAL A 299 9.83 -7.10 1.06
N HIS A 300 8.70 -6.79 0.42
CA HIS A 300 8.44 -7.18 -0.97
C HIS A 300 9.43 -6.55 -1.95
N GLU A 301 9.88 -5.32 -1.67
CA GLU A 301 10.93 -4.67 -2.46
C GLU A 301 12.29 -5.33 -2.28
N LYS A 302 12.47 -6.13 -1.22
CA LYS A 302 13.65 -6.96 -1.00
C LYS A 302 13.53 -8.33 -1.66
N GLY A 303 12.37 -8.71 -2.20
CA GLY A 303 12.15 -10.03 -2.81
C GLY A 303 12.20 -11.20 -1.83
N LEU A 304 12.14 -10.93 -0.53
CA LEU A 304 12.22 -11.93 0.54
C LEU A 304 10.90 -12.07 1.30
N SER A 305 9.78 -11.82 0.64
CA SER A 305 8.45 -12.04 1.20
C SER A 305 7.52 -12.61 0.16
N PHE A 306 6.47 -13.29 0.62
CA PHE A 306 5.31 -13.61 -0.20
C PHE A 306 4.03 -13.26 0.56
N ASP A 307 2.97 -12.96 -0.18
CA ASP A 307 1.61 -12.89 0.37
C ASP A 307 0.77 -14.02 -0.22
N THR A 308 0.02 -14.72 0.65
CA THR A 308 -1.14 -15.51 0.22
C THR A 308 -2.31 -14.58 -0.12
N PRO A 309 -3.41 -15.04 -0.73
CA PRO A 309 -4.49 -14.13 -1.04
C PRO A 309 -5.16 -13.57 0.21
N GLU A 310 -5.55 -12.31 0.12
CA GLU A 310 -6.06 -11.50 1.23
C GLU A 310 -7.50 -11.85 1.63
N HIS A 311 -8.00 -13.07 1.40
CA HIS A 311 -9.37 -13.47 1.77
C HIS A 311 -9.56 -14.98 2.01
N GLY A 312 -10.58 -15.36 2.80
CA GLY A 312 -11.14 -16.73 2.87
C GLY A 312 -10.20 -17.82 3.37
N ALA A 313 -9.56 -18.56 2.44
CA ALA A 313 -8.84 -19.80 2.69
C ALA A 313 -7.55 -19.64 3.50
N TYR A 314 -6.94 -18.46 3.51
CA TYR A 314 -5.75 -18.15 4.31
C TYR A 314 -6.01 -17.15 5.44
N SER A 315 -7.28 -16.92 5.81
CA SER A 315 -7.65 -16.00 6.90
C SER A 315 -7.13 -16.48 8.27
N TRP A 316 -7.11 -15.58 9.27
CA TRP A 316 -6.61 -15.83 10.64
C TRP A 316 -7.07 -17.14 11.30
N ASN A 317 -8.29 -17.60 11.01
CA ASN A 317 -8.88 -18.79 11.63
C ASN A 317 -8.90 -19.99 10.67
N SER A 318 -8.23 -19.89 9.52
CA SER A 318 -8.21 -20.96 8.53
C SER A 318 -7.19 -22.04 8.88
N ALA A 319 -7.48 -23.29 8.46
CA ALA A 319 -6.57 -24.40 8.62
C ALA A 319 -5.24 -24.17 7.85
N ARG A 320 -5.30 -23.54 6.67
CA ARG A 320 -4.10 -23.23 5.87
C ARG A 320 -3.20 -22.21 6.58
N PHE A 321 -3.77 -21.13 7.12
CA PHE A 321 -3.00 -20.13 7.87
C PHE A 321 -2.36 -20.76 9.11
N ALA A 322 -3.14 -21.46 9.93
CA ALA A 322 -2.63 -22.12 11.13
C ALA A 322 -1.49 -23.10 10.80
N TRP A 323 -1.65 -23.88 9.72
CA TRP A 323 -0.61 -24.81 9.27
C TRP A 323 0.64 -24.08 8.77
N LEU A 324 0.50 -23.00 7.99
CA LEU A 324 1.63 -22.21 7.51
C LEU A 324 2.40 -21.59 8.67
N VAL A 325 1.73 -20.95 9.63
CA VAL A 325 2.40 -20.37 10.82
C VAL A 325 3.19 -21.43 11.59
N ALA A 326 2.65 -22.64 11.72
CA ALA A 326 3.30 -23.74 12.45
C ALA A 326 4.44 -24.43 11.66
N ASN A 327 4.40 -24.44 10.32
CA ASN A 327 5.31 -25.26 9.51
C ASN A 327 6.28 -24.46 8.64
N ALA A 328 5.92 -23.25 8.21
CA ALA A 328 6.79 -22.38 7.42
C ALA A 328 8.18 -22.16 8.05
N PRO A 329 8.34 -22.03 9.39
CA PRO A 329 9.66 -21.82 10.00
C PRO A 329 10.67 -22.93 9.70
N LYS A 330 10.21 -24.18 9.53
CA LYS A 330 11.05 -25.32 9.13
C LYS A 330 11.71 -25.12 7.75
N TYR A 331 11.14 -24.23 6.95
CA TYR A 331 11.60 -23.88 5.61
C TYR A 331 12.19 -22.45 5.57
N GLY A 332 12.47 -21.83 6.72
CA GLY A 332 13.05 -20.49 6.77
C GLY A 332 12.08 -19.36 6.41
N TRP A 333 10.78 -19.66 6.37
CA TRP A 333 9.71 -18.68 6.17
C TRP A 333 8.97 -18.45 7.49
N GLU A 334 8.58 -17.23 7.80
CA GLU A 334 7.84 -16.94 9.04
C GLU A 334 6.68 -15.98 8.79
N HIS A 335 5.66 -16.08 9.63
CA HIS A 335 4.65 -15.04 9.78
C HIS A 335 5.15 -14.04 10.84
N PRO A 336 5.67 -12.87 10.44
CA PRO A 336 6.51 -12.07 11.34
C PRO A 336 5.68 -11.38 12.42
N LYS A 337 6.23 -11.26 13.64
CA LYS A 337 5.53 -10.68 14.81
C LYS A 337 4.91 -9.30 14.54
N ARG A 338 5.56 -8.48 13.69
CA ARG A 338 5.07 -7.13 13.34
C ARG A 338 3.69 -7.14 12.69
N VAL A 339 3.29 -8.24 12.05
CA VAL A 339 2.01 -8.36 11.34
C VAL A 339 1.02 -9.29 12.05
N HIS A 340 1.31 -9.75 13.27
CA HIS A 340 0.40 -10.62 14.02
C HIS A 340 -0.92 -9.92 14.29
N ARG A 341 -2.01 -10.68 14.44
CA ARG A 341 -3.37 -10.16 14.67
C ARG A 341 -3.46 -9.22 15.87
N TYR A 342 -2.73 -9.54 16.94
CA TYR A 342 -2.70 -8.79 18.19
C TYR A 342 -1.26 -8.42 18.53
N THR A 343 -1.08 -7.27 19.18
CA THR A 343 0.20 -6.88 19.78
C THR A 343 0.49 -7.73 21.02
N SER A 344 1.72 -7.68 21.53
CA SER A 344 2.09 -8.32 22.80
C SER A 344 1.23 -7.85 23.98
N ALA A 345 0.67 -6.65 23.91
CA ALA A 345 -0.25 -6.09 24.90
C ALA A 345 -1.73 -6.50 24.67
N GLY A 346 -2.00 -7.47 23.79
CA GLY A 346 -3.35 -7.97 23.50
C GLY A 346 -4.24 -7.01 22.68
N LYS A 347 -3.71 -5.87 22.23
CA LYS A 347 -4.47 -4.91 21.41
C LYS A 347 -4.49 -5.35 19.96
N LEU A 348 -5.56 -5.03 19.23
CA LEU A 348 -5.62 -5.27 17.79
C LEU A 348 -4.45 -4.56 17.09
N ASN A 349 -3.63 -5.31 16.37
CA ASN A 349 -2.45 -4.74 15.73
C ASN A 349 -2.86 -3.92 14.49
N PRO A 350 -2.47 -2.64 14.39
CA PRO A 350 -2.73 -1.82 13.21
C PRO A 350 -2.15 -2.40 11.92
N ALA A 351 -0.96 -3.01 11.99
CA ALA A 351 -0.21 -3.53 10.85
C ALA A 351 -0.47 -5.03 10.58
N ARG A 352 -1.61 -5.57 11.03
CA ARG A 352 -1.89 -7.01 10.93
C ARG A 352 -2.14 -7.46 9.50
N GLU A 353 -1.46 -8.52 9.07
CA GLU A 353 -1.48 -9.04 7.70
C GLU A 353 -1.37 -10.57 7.70
N TYR A 354 -2.48 -11.31 7.84
CA TYR A 354 -2.44 -12.79 7.89
C TYR A 354 -1.83 -13.41 6.64
N TRP A 355 -1.88 -12.68 5.53
CA TRP A 355 -1.37 -13.12 4.25
C TRP A 355 0.15 -13.11 4.18
N HIS A 356 0.83 -12.34 5.03
CA HIS A 356 2.21 -11.96 4.84
C HIS A 356 3.20 -12.91 5.52
N PHE A 357 4.21 -13.34 4.75
CA PHE A 357 5.30 -14.19 5.21
C PHE A 357 6.67 -13.67 4.72
N ASP A 358 7.66 -13.66 5.62
CA ASP A 358 9.04 -13.27 5.33
C ASP A 358 9.97 -14.48 5.24
N TYR A 359 10.96 -14.40 4.36
CA TYR A 359 12.07 -15.34 4.35
C TYR A 359 13.20 -14.84 5.27
N VAL A 360 13.48 -15.61 6.31
CA VAL A 360 14.52 -15.35 7.30
C VAL A 360 15.74 -16.26 7.15
N GLY A 361 15.59 -17.37 6.40
CA GLY A 361 16.59 -18.44 6.25
C GLY A 361 16.37 -19.58 7.24
N LYS A 362 16.76 -20.80 6.88
CA LYS A 362 16.70 -21.98 7.76
C LYS A 362 17.70 -21.88 8.92
N GLY A 363 17.32 -22.38 10.09
CA GLY A 363 18.19 -22.47 11.27
C GLY A 363 18.39 -21.16 12.04
N LYS A 364 17.40 -20.27 12.01
CA LYS A 364 17.34 -19.07 12.84
C LYS A 364 16.33 -19.21 13.97
#